data_AF-A0A2G6GR66-F1
#
_entry.id   AF-A0A2G6GR66-F1
#
_cell.length_a   1.000
_cell.length_b   1.000
_cell.length_c   1.000
_cell.angle_alpha   90.00
_cell.angle_beta   90.00
_cell.angle_gamma   90.00
#
_symmetry.space_group_name_H-M   'P 1'
#
loop_
_entity.id
_entity.type
_entity.pdbx_description
1 polymer ?
#
loop_
_entity_poly.entity_id
_entity_poly.type
_entity_poly.pdbx_seq_one_letter_code
_entity_poly.pdbx_strand_id
1 'polypeptide(L)'
;MRSGNKAKERGDSLAYNTFLKWKKDYLLKEAKDYKFNDKVLSFNTITKKWAIVDSTSYAAKASTVLVPYKQGGLLINGELKPGIRTDEVYQITISAEPFFGWTNWIVLVLYLVGMLYLGYYFMKKEQSTNDFFTGGGRIPWWAAGISIFATMLSAITFMAIPAKVYATDWKYFPMAVTILVMAFPVIKYYLPFFRRLNVTTAYEYLEVRFNYSTRFLASFLFIVFMVARMALVLFLPSLALTTVTGIDIYMCIILMGVITLIYCTMGGVEAVVWGDVIQGIVLMGGAILAVVFLVSGTEGGWNTIMQISISEEKFKMFDWSWDLSKATIWVVVLGGLANNLISYS
;
A
#
# COMPACT_ATOMS: atom_id res chain seq x y z
N MET A 1 33.16 25.24 -22.52
CA MET A 1 34.48 25.83 -22.83
C MET A 1 34.34 26.98 -23.84
N ARG A 2 34.21 28.23 -23.38
CA ARG A 2 34.44 29.44 -24.19
C ARG A 2 35.84 29.95 -23.87
N SER A 3 36.87 29.33 -24.46
CA SER A 3 38.27 29.72 -24.29
C SER A 3 39.00 29.75 -25.65
N GLY A 4 38.42 30.47 -26.62
CA GLY A 4 38.96 30.51 -27.98
C GLY A 4 39.80 31.75 -28.34
N ASN A 5 39.57 32.91 -27.71
CA ASN A 5 40.09 34.17 -28.28
C ASN A 5 41.09 34.94 -27.40
N LYS A 6 41.20 34.67 -26.09
CA LYS A 6 42.03 35.50 -25.20
C LYS A 6 43.52 35.52 -25.53
N ALA A 7 44.09 34.43 -26.05
CA ALA A 7 45.51 34.38 -26.44
C ALA A 7 45.76 35.08 -27.79
N LYS A 8 44.83 34.92 -28.74
CA LYS A 8 44.87 35.59 -30.05
C LYS A 8 44.70 37.11 -29.92
N GLU A 9 43.83 37.56 -29.03
CA GLU A 9 43.62 38.98 -28.70
C GLU A 9 44.82 39.62 -27.99
N ARG A 10 45.60 38.83 -27.23
CA ARG A 10 46.82 39.28 -26.52
C ARG A 10 48.10 39.21 -27.36
N GLY A 11 48.01 38.76 -28.62
CA GLY A 11 49.18 38.61 -29.51
C GLY A 11 50.15 37.48 -29.11
N ASP A 12 49.76 36.58 -28.20
CA ASP A 12 50.58 35.47 -27.74
C ASP A 12 50.52 34.30 -28.74
N SER A 13 51.42 34.36 -29.73
CA SER A 13 51.53 33.39 -30.82
C SER A 13 51.95 32.00 -30.34
N LEU A 14 52.78 31.93 -29.28
CA LEU A 14 53.25 30.67 -28.71
C LEU A 14 52.10 29.90 -28.05
N ALA A 15 51.31 30.57 -27.21
CA ALA A 15 50.13 29.98 -26.58
C ALA A 15 49.09 29.55 -27.62
N TYR A 16 48.86 30.37 -28.65
CA TYR A 16 47.93 30.06 -29.73
C TYR A 16 48.36 28.82 -30.53
N ASN A 17 49.62 28.73 -30.92
CA ASN A 17 50.15 27.58 -31.66
C ASN A 17 50.14 26.29 -30.83
N THR A 18 50.44 26.40 -29.53
CA THR A 18 50.34 25.27 -28.59
C THR A 18 48.91 24.75 -28.49
N PHE A 19 47.93 25.66 -28.42
CA PHE A 19 46.51 25.28 -28.44
C PHE A 19 46.10 24.62 -29.76
N LEU A 20 46.55 25.12 -30.91
CA LEU A 20 46.23 24.51 -32.21
C LEU A 20 46.80 23.09 -32.35
N LYS A 21 48.03 22.87 -31.87
CA LYS A 21 48.64 21.54 -31.81
C LYS A 21 47.83 20.62 -30.91
N TRP A 22 47.55 21.05 -29.67
CA TRP A 22 46.70 20.30 -28.75
C TRP A 22 45.32 19.97 -29.34
N LYS A 23 44.68 20.93 -30.01
CA LYS A 23 43.36 20.75 -30.64
C LYS A 23 43.41 19.67 -31.73
N LYS A 24 44.44 19.69 -32.58
CA LYS A 24 44.61 18.69 -33.63
C LYS A 24 44.85 17.30 -33.02
N ASP A 25 45.73 17.21 -32.04
CA ASP A 25 46.05 15.95 -31.36
C ASP A 25 44.84 15.40 -30.59
N TYR A 26 44.03 16.28 -29.98
CA TYR A 26 42.80 15.91 -29.29
C TYR A 26 41.76 15.30 -30.25
N LEU A 27 41.51 15.94 -31.40
CA LEU A 27 40.49 15.51 -32.37
C LEU A 27 40.85 14.19 -33.08
N LEU A 28 42.14 13.85 -33.15
CA LEU A 28 42.63 12.64 -33.81
C LEU A 28 42.63 11.40 -32.90
N LYS A 29 42.31 11.54 -31.61
CA LYS A 29 42.22 10.39 -30.69
C LYS A 29 41.15 9.38 -31.10
N GLU A 30 41.30 8.14 -30.66
CA GLU A 30 40.31 7.10 -30.89
C GLU A 30 39.04 7.37 -30.08
N ALA A 31 37.88 6.87 -30.53
CA ALA A 31 36.60 7.06 -29.85
C ALA A 31 36.62 6.56 -28.38
N LYS A 32 37.46 5.55 -28.07
CA LYS A 32 37.64 5.01 -26.71
C LYS A 32 38.34 5.99 -25.77
N ASP A 33 39.18 6.87 -26.29
CA ASP A 33 39.92 7.85 -25.50
C ASP A 33 39.03 9.01 -25.02
N TYR A 34 37.88 9.19 -25.66
CA TYR A 34 36.87 10.15 -25.23
C TYR A 34 36.05 9.55 -24.08
N LYS A 35 36.36 10.02 -22.86
CA LYS A 35 35.69 9.61 -21.61
C LYS A 35 34.37 10.35 -21.42
N PHE A 36 33.38 9.98 -22.19
CA PHE A 36 32.02 10.43 -21.97
C PHE A 36 31.32 9.59 -20.88
N ASN A 37 30.25 10.12 -20.30
CA ASN A 37 29.51 9.46 -19.22
C ASN A 37 28.84 8.17 -19.76
N ASP A 38 29.11 7.04 -19.11
CA ASP A 38 28.58 5.70 -19.41
C ASP A 38 27.38 5.31 -18.54
N LYS A 39 27.01 6.18 -17.59
CA LYS A 39 25.93 5.93 -16.64
C LYS A 39 24.60 6.45 -17.19
N VAL A 40 23.61 5.56 -17.21
CA VAL A 40 22.21 5.92 -17.43
C VAL A 40 21.64 6.36 -16.09
N LEU A 41 21.25 7.63 -16.00
CA LEU A 41 20.66 8.21 -14.81
C LEU A 41 19.15 8.32 -14.98
N SER A 42 18.37 7.83 -14.01
CA SER A 42 16.96 8.22 -13.86
C SER A 42 16.84 9.34 -12.87
N PHE A 43 15.88 10.24 -13.13
CA PHE A 43 15.49 11.27 -12.18
C PHE A 43 14.15 10.89 -11.56
N ASN A 44 14.14 10.74 -10.23
CA ASN A 44 12.89 10.53 -9.51
C ASN A 44 12.22 11.89 -9.29
N THR A 45 11.05 12.10 -9.91
CA THR A 45 10.31 13.37 -9.84
C THR A 45 9.72 13.66 -8.47
N ILE A 46 9.52 12.64 -7.62
CA ILE A 46 8.99 12.77 -6.26
C ILE A 46 10.12 13.12 -5.30
N THR A 47 11.20 12.35 -5.29
CA THR A 47 12.32 12.54 -4.35
C THR A 47 13.34 13.58 -4.82
N LYS A 48 13.23 14.04 -6.07
CA LYS A 48 14.16 14.97 -6.73
C LYS A 48 15.61 14.51 -6.72
N LYS A 49 15.84 13.20 -6.75
CA LYS A 49 17.17 12.59 -6.74
C LYS A 49 17.45 11.86 -8.06
N TRP A 50 18.71 11.91 -8.48
CA TRP A 50 19.23 11.10 -9.58
C TRP A 50 19.68 9.74 -9.05
N ALA A 51 19.28 8.66 -9.74
CA ALA A 51 19.72 7.30 -9.45
C ALA A 51 20.37 6.72 -10.71
N ILE A 52 21.46 5.98 -10.54
CA ILE A 52 22.08 5.22 -11.63
C ILE A 52 21.21 3.98 -11.86
N VAL A 53 20.62 3.88 -13.05
CA VAL A 53 19.73 2.75 -13.42
C VAL A 53 20.53 1.65 -14.09
N ASP A 54 21.49 2.02 -14.92
CA ASP A 54 22.31 1.09 -15.68
C ASP A 54 23.64 1.76 -16.06
N SER A 55 24.63 0.95 -16.42
CA SER A 55 25.88 1.38 -17.04
C SER A 55 25.98 0.69 -18.39
N THR A 56 25.79 1.45 -19.46
CA THR A 56 25.81 0.87 -20.82
C THR A 56 27.10 1.25 -21.52
N SER A 57 27.79 0.25 -22.08
CA SER A 57 28.94 0.46 -22.96
C SER A 57 28.54 0.97 -24.35
N TYR A 58 27.24 0.99 -24.66
CA TYR A 58 26.68 1.15 -25.99
C TYR A 58 25.92 2.47 -26.22
N ALA A 59 25.58 3.22 -25.17
CA ALA A 59 24.84 4.48 -25.31
C ALA A 59 25.74 5.61 -25.84
N ALA A 60 25.16 6.49 -26.66
CA ALA A 60 25.87 7.67 -27.13
C ALA A 60 26.38 8.50 -26.00
N LYS A 61 27.56 9.00 -26.30
CA LYS A 61 28.47 9.61 -25.39
C LYS A 61 28.32 11.15 -25.42
N ALA A 62 27.66 11.71 -26.44
CA ALA A 62 27.15 13.09 -26.44
C ALA A 62 25.96 13.28 -27.40
N SER A 63 25.04 14.20 -27.07
CA SER A 63 23.91 14.63 -27.90
C SER A 63 22.87 13.55 -28.24
N THR A 64 22.71 12.55 -27.37
CA THR A 64 21.67 11.52 -27.46
C THR A 64 20.28 12.12 -27.29
N VAL A 65 19.30 11.64 -28.03
CA VAL A 65 17.89 12.04 -27.88
C VAL A 65 17.05 10.82 -27.55
N LEU A 66 16.24 10.93 -26.50
CA LEU A 66 15.22 9.93 -26.17
C LEU A 66 13.89 10.38 -26.78
N VAL A 67 13.37 9.63 -27.73
CA VAL A 67 12.06 9.86 -28.36
C VAL A 67 11.04 8.91 -27.74
N PRO A 68 9.88 9.39 -27.24
CA PRO A 68 8.84 8.51 -26.70
C PRO A 68 8.36 7.49 -27.75
N TYR A 69 8.34 6.20 -27.40
CA TYR A 69 7.90 5.13 -28.29
C TYR A 69 7.38 3.94 -27.48
N LYS A 70 6.09 3.60 -27.65
CA LYS A 70 5.39 2.55 -26.88
C LYS A 70 5.53 2.75 -25.35
N GLN A 71 5.78 1.67 -24.59
CA GLN A 71 5.96 1.68 -23.13
C GLN A 71 7.34 2.21 -22.66
N GLY A 72 8.11 2.82 -23.56
CA GLY A 72 9.41 3.39 -23.24
C GLY A 72 9.82 4.43 -24.27
N GLY A 73 11.03 4.30 -24.82
CA GLY A 73 11.54 5.26 -25.79
C GLY A 73 12.58 4.69 -26.73
N LEU A 74 12.72 5.33 -27.89
CA LEU A 74 13.84 5.11 -28.80
C LEU A 74 14.97 6.06 -28.40
N LEU A 75 16.09 5.48 -27.99
CA LEU A 75 17.33 6.19 -27.78
C LEU A 75 18.06 6.31 -29.12
N ILE A 76 17.94 7.48 -29.73
CA ILE A 76 18.68 7.83 -30.93
C ILE A 76 20.08 8.20 -30.49
N ASN A 77 21.03 7.35 -30.87
CA ASN A 77 22.43 7.51 -30.52
C ASN A 77 23.03 8.77 -31.19
N GLY A 78 24.23 9.14 -30.76
CA GLY A 78 24.79 10.48 -30.88
C GLY A 78 26.24 10.44 -31.32
N GLU A 79 27.07 11.37 -30.82
CA GLU A 79 28.47 11.47 -31.23
C GLU A 79 29.37 10.50 -30.44
N LEU A 80 30.13 9.67 -31.17
CA LEU A 80 31.16 8.79 -30.61
C LEU A 80 32.46 9.55 -30.34
N LYS A 81 32.77 10.51 -31.22
CA LYS A 81 33.85 11.50 -31.10
C LYS A 81 33.41 12.78 -31.79
N PRO A 82 34.04 13.94 -31.53
CA PRO A 82 33.63 15.21 -32.12
C PRO A 82 33.47 15.12 -33.64
N GLY A 83 32.24 15.31 -34.12
CA GLY A 83 31.92 15.29 -35.55
C GLY A 83 31.71 13.91 -36.19
N ILE A 84 31.78 12.80 -35.44
CA ILE A 84 31.41 11.45 -35.93
C ILE A 84 30.26 10.90 -35.09
N ARG A 85 29.14 10.63 -35.77
CA ARG A 85 27.92 10.04 -35.20
C ARG A 85 27.81 8.56 -35.52
N THR A 86 27.13 7.82 -34.65
CA THR A 86 26.68 6.45 -34.93
C THR A 86 25.23 6.46 -35.44
N ASP A 87 24.90 5.46 -36.23
CA ASP A 87 23.59 5.14 -36.78
C ASP A 87 22.77 4.18 -35.89
N GLU A 88 23.33 3.75 -34.76
CA GLU A 88 22.66 2.84 -33.83
C GLU A 88 21.44 3.50 -33.17
N VAL A 89 20.34 2.77 -33.08
CA VAL A 89 19.14 3.20 -32.36
C VAL A 89 18.74 2.09 -31.40
N TYR A 90 18.64 2.42 -30.11
CA TYR A 90 18.29 1.46 -29.07
C TYR A 90 16.84 1.65 -28.64
N GLN A 91 16.08 0.56 -28.53
CA GLN A 91 14.78 0.60 -27.88
C GLN A 91 14.98 0.41 -26.38
N ILE A 92 14.59 1.41 -25.59
CA ILE A 92 14.56 1.34 -24.13
C ILE A 92 13.14 0.97 -23.71
N THR A 93 13.01 -0.16 -23.00
CA THR A 93 11.79 -0.52 -22.28
C THR A 93 12.10 -0.40 -20.80
N ILE A 94 11.37 0.47 -20.10
CA ILE A 94 11.50 0.60 -18.65
C ILE A 94 10.57 -0.45 -18.03
N SER A 95 11.11 -1.60 -17.68
CA SER A 95 10.40 -2.64 -16.92
C SER A 95 10.89 -2.63 -15.48
N ALA A 96 10.00 -2.31 -14.54
CA ALA A 96 10.24 -2.57 -13.13
C ALA A 96 9.80 -4.00 -12.84
N GLU A 97 10.74 -4.94 -12.81
CA GLU A 97 10.49 -6.31 -12.34
C GLU A 97 10.47 -6.27 -10.80
N PRO A 98 9.34 -6.59 -10.14
CA PRO A 98 9.28 -6.62 -8.69
C PRO A 98 10.12 -7.78 -8.17
N PHE A 99 11.25 -7.49 -7.53
CA PHE A 99 12.05 -8.52 -6.87
C PHE A 99 11.60 -8.66 -5.41
N PHE A 100 10.80 -9.69 -5.13
CA PHE A 100 10.34 -9.97 -3.77
C PHE A 100 11.42 -10.60 -2.89
N GLY A 101 12.36 -11.36 -3.46
CA GLY A 101 13.42 -12.05 -2.71
C GLY A 101 12.96 -13.33 -1.98
N TRP A 102 13.86 -14.30 -1.87
CA TRP A 102 13.56 -15.64 -1.35
C TRP A 102 13.11 -15.66 0.12
N THR A 103 13.68 -14.80 0.96
CA THR A 103 13.28 -14.68 2.37
C THR A 103 11.83 -14.26 2.53
N ASN A 104 11.39 -13.29 1.71
CA ASN A 104 10.02 -12.80 1.77
C ASN A 104 9.03 -13.86 1.27
N TRP A 105 9.40 -14.63 0.25
CA TRP A 105 8.62 -15.79 -0.19
C TRP A 105 8.44 -16.83 0.90
N ILE A 106 9.53 -17.18 1.62
CA ILE A 106 9.46 -18.14 2.72
C ILE A 106 8.50 -17.64 3.81
N VAL A 107 8.59 -16.37 4.20
CA VAL A 107 7.70 -15.76 5.20
C VAL A 107 6.24 -15.80 4.74
N LEU A 108 5.97 -15.46 3.47
CA LEU A 108 4.63 -15.49 2.90
C LEU A 108 4.04 -16.91 2.89
N VAL A 109 4.79 -17.89 2.39
CA VAL A 109 4.34 -19.29 2.34
C VAL A 109 4.11 -19.84 3.75
N LEU A 110 5.03 -19.55 4.68
CA LEU A 110 4.89 -19.98 6.07
C LEU A 110 3.65 -19.38 6.73
N TYR A 111 3.36 -18.11 6.48
CA TYR A 111 2.14 -17.45 6.95
C TYR A 111 0.87 -18.13 6.40
N LEU A 112 0.81 -18.36 5.07
CA LEU A 112 -0.35 -19.00 4.43
C LEU A 112 -0.57 -20.45 4.93
N VAL A 113 0.51 -21.23 5.03
CA VAL A 113 0.46 -22.59 5.58
C VAL A 113 0.06 -22.57 7.06
N GLY A 114 0.55 -21.60 7.83
CA GLY A 114 0.17 -21.41 9.23
C GLY A 114 -1.33 -21.16 9.40
N MET A 115 -1.93 -20.33 8.55
CA MET A 115 -3.37 -20.08 8.53
C MET A 115 -4.18 -21.34 8.20
N LEU A 116 -3.75 -22.12 7.19
CA LEU A 116 -4.39 -23.40 6.84
C LEU A 116 -4.27 -24.41 7.98
N TYR A 117 -3.10 -24.49 8.62
CA TYR A 117 -2.88 -25.37 9.77
C TYR A 117 -3.77 -25.01 10.95
N LEU A 118 -3.96 -23.70 11.21
CA LEU A 118 -4.89 -23.23 12.24
C LEU A 118 -6.31 -23.72 11.98
N GLY A 119 -6.81 -23.55 10.76
CA GLY A 119 -8.12 -24.05 10.34
C GLY A 119 -8.26 -25.55 10.54
N TYR A 120 -7.25 -26.33 10.13
CA TYR A 120 -7.21 -27.78 10.33
C TYR A 120 -7.17 -28.20 11.80
N TYR A 121 -6.43 -27.48 12.64
CA TYR A 121 -6.32 -27.76 14.07
C TYR A 121 -7.66 -27.62 14.78
N PHE A 122 -8.40 -26.53 14.50
CA PHE A 122 -9.72 -26.33 15.09
C PHE A 122 -10.78 -27.24 14.49
N MET A 123 -10.71 -27.55 13.20
CA MET A 123 -11.59 -28.56 12.56
C MET A 123 -11.61 -29.88 13.33
N LYS A 124 -10.47 -30.35 13.83
CA LYS A 124 -10.39 -31.60 14.63
C LYS A 124 -11.07 -31.51 15.99
N LYS A 125 -11.26 -30.29 16.49
CA LYS A 125 -11.82 -30.01 17.82
C LYS A 125 -13.34 -29.83 17.78
N GLU A 126 -13.88 -29.45 16.63
CA GLU A 126 -15.30 -29.25 16.39
C GLU A 126 -16.04 -30.60 16.26
N GLN A 127 -16.98 -30.90 17.16
CA GLN A 127 -17.75 -32.15 17.16
C GLN A 127 -19.26 -31.96 16.97
N SER A 128 -19.77 -30.71 16.95
CA SER A 128 -21.19 -30.42 16.78
C SER A 128 -21.45 -29.12 16.00
N THR A 129 -22.63 -28.98 15.39
CA THR A 129 -23.07 -27.74 14.70
C THR A 129 -23.08 -26.53 15.63
N ASN A 130 -23.37 -26.74 16.92
CA ASN A 130 -23.38 -25.65 17.89
C ASN A 130 -21.96 -25.16 18.19
N ASP A 131 -20.99 -26.08 18.28
CA ASP A 131 -19.58 -25.71 18.41
C ASP A 131 -19.13 -24.89 17.18
N PHE A 132 -19.55 -25.30 15.98
CA PHE A 132 -19.16 -24.62 14.73
C PHE A 132 -19.60 -23.14 14.68
N PHE A 133 -20.81 -22.81 15.14
CA PHE A 133 -21.34 -21.43 15.08
C PHE A 133 -21.10 -20.60 16.34
N THR A 134 -20.93 -21.21 17.51
CA THR A 134 -20.82 -20.48 18.79
C THR A 134 -19.46 -20.62 19.46
N GLY A 135 -18.57 -21.46 18.92
CA GLY A 135 -17.28 -21.81 19.53
C GLY A 135 -17.42 -22.53 20.88
N GLY A 136 -18.60 -23.08 21.19
CA GLY A 136 -18.92 -23.75 22.45
C GLY A 136 -18.71 -22.89 23.70
N GLY A 137 -18.71 -21.55 23.57
CA GLY A 137 -18.43 -20.62 24.67
C GLY A 137 -16.98 -20.65 25.18
N ARG A 138 -16.04 -21.27 24.45
CA ARG A 138 -14.63 -21.42 24.85
C ARG A 138 -13.76 -20.20 24.53
N ILE A 139 -14.29 -19.26 23.76
CA ILE A 139 -13.56 -18.08 23.29
C ILE A 139 -13.38 -17.08 24.45
N PRO A 140 -12.14 -16.77 24.86
CA PRO A 140 -11.91 -15.79 25.91
C PRO A 140 -12.26 -14.37 25.43
N TRP A 141 -12.70 -13.52 26.35
CA TRP A 141 -13.18 -12.16 26.04
C TRP A 141 -12.17 -11.31 25.26
N TRP A 142 -10.87 -11.46 25.54
CA TRP A 142 -9.82 -10.69 24.87
C TRP A 142 -9.64 -11.14 23.41
N ALA A 143 -9.78 -12.44 23.12
CA ALA A 143 -9.67 -12.97 21.76
C ALA A 143 -10.87 -12.52 20.93
N ALA A 144 -12.08 -12.59 21.51
CA ALA A 144 -13.29 -12.03 20.89
C ALA A 144 -13.14 -10.53 20.61
N GLY A 145 -12.60 -9.76 21.56
CA GLY A 145 -12.36 -8.32 21.37
C GLY A 145 -11.38 -8.00 20.24
N ILE A 146 -10.26 -8.72 20.17
CA ILE A 146 -9.28 -8.55 19.08
C ILE A 146 -9.88 -9.00 17.74
N SER A 147 -10.67 -10.06 17.70
CA SER A 147 -11.32 -10.52 16.46
C SER A 147 -12.33 -9.51 15.93
N ILE A 148 -13.17 -8.93 16.80
CA ILE A 148 -14.07 -7.83 16.41
C ILE A 148 -13.25 -6.66 15.86
N PHE A 149 -12.18 -6.28 16.54
CA PHE A 149 -11.28 -5.21 16.09
C PHE A 149 -10.63 -5.52 14.74
N ALA A 150 -10.10 -6.73 14.53
CA ALA A 150 -9.46 -7.15 13.28
C ALA A 150 -10.47 -7.21 12.12
N THR A 151 -11.69 -7.69 12.38
CA THR A 151 -12.78 -7.68 11.39
C THR A 151 -13.13 -6.26 10.93
N MET A 152 -13.03 -5.28 11.84
CA MET A 152 -13.24 -3.86 11.51
C MET A 152 -12.03 -3.25 10.80
N LEU A 153 -10.83 -3.61 11.24
CA LEU A 153 -9.57 -3.15 10.68
C LEU A 153 -9.23 -3.96 9.42
N SER A 154 -10.03 -3.76 8.38
CA SER A 154 -9.82 -4.39 7.08
C SER A 154 -8.64 -3.77 6.31
N ALA A 155 -8.21 -4.44 5.23
CA ALA A 155 -7.24 -3.91 4.28
C ALA A 155 -7.65 -2.55 3.68
N ILE A 156 -8.96 -2.28 3.59
CA ILE A 156 -9.47 -0.96 3.18
C ILE A 156 -8.96 0.10 4.15
N THR A 157 -9.15 -0.10 5.45
CA THR A 157 -8.71 0.84 6.48
C THR A 157 -7.19 1.00 6.46
N PHE A 158 -6.46 -0.12 6.33
CA PHE A 158 -5.00 -0.12 6.33
C PHE A 158 -4.39 0.69 5.18
N MET A 159 -5.00 0.67 3.98
CA MET A 159 -4.50 1.41 2.82
C MET A 159 -5.14 2.80 2.68
N ALA A 160 -6.45 2.90 2.84
CA ALA A 160 -7.20 4.12 2.56
C ALA A 160 -6.96 5.22 3.59
N ILE A 161 -6.80 4.88 4.88
CA ILE A 161 -6.61 5.91 5.92
C ILE A 161 -5.25 6.61 5.77
N PRO A 162 -4.09 5.91 5.65
CA PRO A 162 -2.82 6.58 5.39
C PRO A 162 -2.83 7.39 4.09
N ALA A 163 -3.41 6.86 3.01
CA ALA A 163 -3.52 7.57 1.74
C ALA A 163 -4.36 8.86 1.87
N LYS A 164 -5.46 8.80 2.62
CA LYS A 164 -6.32 9.96 2.88
C LYS A 164 -5.62 11.01 3.74
N VAL A 165 -4.97 10.59 4.82
CA VAL A 165 -4.20 11.50 5.69
C VAL A 165 -3.04 12.14 4.93
N TYR A 166 -2.38 11.39 4.06
CA TYR A 166 -1.34 11.92 3.18
C TYR A 166 -1.90 12.99 2.23
N ALA A 167 -3.03 12.72 1.58
CA ALA A 167 -3.68 13.65 0.65
C ALA A 167 -4.29 14.89 1.33
N THR A 168 -4.87 14.72 2.52
CA THR A 168 -5.55 15.78 3.27
C THR A 168 -4.87 16.06 4.60
N ASP A 169 -5.46 15.60 5.71
CA ASP A 169 -5.19 15.96 7.10
C ASP A 169 -5.85 14.93 8.05
N TRP A 170 -5.86 15.22 9.36
CA TRP A 170 -6.40 14.36 10.41
C TRP A 170 -7.88 14.59 10.73
N LYS A 171 -8.65 15.32 9.91
CA LYS A 171 -10.07 15.63 10.22
C LYS A 171 -10.96 14.39 10.40
N TYR A 172 -10.58 13.24 9.82
CA TYR A 172 -11.31 11.98 10.00
C TYR A 172 -10.89 11.18 11.24
N PHE A 173 -9.82 11.56 11.93
CA PHE A 173 -9.36 10.86 13.14
C PHE A 173 -10.43 10.78 14.25
N PRO A 174 -11.22 11.85 14.54
CA PRO A 174 -12.29 11.76 15.53
C PRO A 174 -13.30 10.64 15.27
N MET A 175 -13.53 10.26 14.00
CA MET A 175 -14.41 9.15 13.63
C MET A 175 -13.98 7.84 14.30
N ALA A 176 -12.67 7.58 14.38
CA ALA A 176 -12.13 6.38 15.01
C ALA A 176 -12.34 6.37 16.53
N VAL A 177 -12.34 7.54 17.17
CA VAL A 177 -12.54 7.68 18.62
C VAL A 177 -14.01 7.52 19.03
N THR A 178 -14.95 7.76 18.11
CA THR A 178 -16.40 7.65 18.41
C THR A 178 -16.84 6.26 18.87
N ILE A 179 -16.05 5.20 18.61
CA ILE A 179 -16.31 3.86 19.16
C ILE A 179 -16.27 3.85 20.69
N LEU A 180 -15.43 4.65 21.34
CA LEU A 180 -15.38 4.69 22.81
C LEU A 180 -16.71 5.20 23.39
N VAL A 181 -17.38 6.10 22.67
CA VAL A 181 -18.70 6.62 23.03
C VAL A 181 -19.78 5.58 22.71
N MET A 182 -19.71 4.93 21.54
CA MET A 182 -20.70 3.92 21.12
C MET A 182 -20.60 2.58 21.84
N ALA A 183 -19.44 2.24 22.41
CA ALA A 183 -19.27 1.03 23.19
C ALA A 183 -20.22 1.00 24.41
N PHE A 184 -20.45 2.15 25.06
CA PHE A 184 -21.33 2.24 26.22
C PHE A 184 -22.78 1.80 25.93
N PRO A 185 -23.51 2.39 24.95
CA PRO A 185 -24.87 1.96 24.65
C PRO A 185 -24.94 0.53 24.09
N VAL A 186 -23.94 0.10 23.30
CA VAL A 186 -23.88 -1.28 22.79
C VAL A 186 -23.79 -2.28 23.94
N ILE A 187 -22.86 -2.08 24.88
CA ILE A 187 -22.67 -2.99 26.03
C ILE A 187 -23.85 -2.93 26.99
N LYS A 188 -24.42 -1.75 27.23
CA LYS A 188 -25.50 -1.56 28.22
C LYS A 188 -26.87 -2.01 27.73
N TYR A 189 -27.18 -1.81 26.45
CA TYR A 189 -28.53 -2.02 25.91
C TYR A 189 -28.60 -3.16 24.89
N TYR A 190 -27.72 -3.18 23.89
CA TYR A 190 -27.79 -4.15 22.78
C TYR A 190 -27.29 -5.54 23.21
N LEU A 191 -26.16 -5.61 23.89
CA LEU A 191 -25.55 -6.88 24.29
C LEU A 191 -26.46 -7.70 25.24
N PRO A 192 -27.06 -7.14 26.30
CA PRO A 192 -27.95 -7.90 27.18
C PRO A 192 -29.24 -8.32 26.47
N PHE A 193 -29.71 -7.52 25.52
CA PHE A 193 -30.91 -7.80 24.73
C PHE A 193 -30.71 -9.05 23.86
N PHE A 194 -29.65 -9.08 23.04
CA PHE A 194 -29.36 -10.24 22.19
C PHE A 194 -28.99 -11.49 22.99
N ARG A 195 -28.26 -11.35 24.10
CA ARG A 195 -27.92 -12.49 24.97
C ARG A 195 -29.14 -13.15 25.62
N ARG A 196 -30.21 -12.40 25.90
CA ARG A 196 -31.46 -12.96 26.46
C ARG A 196 -32.31 -13.68 25.42
N LEU A 197 -32.23 -13.25 24.16
CA LEU A 197 -32.98 -13.85 23.06
C LEU A 197 -32.44 -15.23 22.65
N ASN A 198 -31.18 -15.54 23.00
CA ASN A 198 -30.50 -16.80 22.68
C ASN A 198 -30.61 -17.17 21.18
N VAL A 199 -30.61 -16.15 20.33
CA VAL A 199 -30.72 -16.27 18.88
C VAL A 199 -29.36 -16.54 18.27
N THR A 200 -29.36 -17.30 17.18
CA THR A 200 -28.14 -17.62 16.42
C THR A 200 -27.69 -16.47 15.53
N THR A 201 -28.63 -15.63 15.11
CA THR A 201 -28.36 -14.47 14.23
C THR A 201 -29.11 -13.23 14.73
N ALA A 202 -28.54 -12.04 14.50
CA ALA A 202 -29.22 -10.78 14.83
C ALA A 202 -30.55 -10.62 14.05
N TYR A 203 -30.67 -11.21 12.86
CA TYR A 203 -31.88 -11.12 12.02
C TYR A 203 -33.02 -12.02 12.50
N GLU A 204 -32.73 -13.07 13.27
CA GLU A 204 -33.76 -13.92 13.88
C GLU A 204 -34.65 -13.12 14.82
N TYR A 205 -34.12 -12.08 15.47
CA TYR A 205 -34.91 -11.12 16.23
C TYR A 205 -36.02 -10.44 15.38
N LEU A 206 -35.77 -10.17 14.10
CA LEU A 206 -36.77 -9.54 13.23
C LEU A 206 -37.95 -10.47 12.96
N GLU A 207 -37.75 -11.78 12.96
CA GLU A 207 -38.84 -12.74 12.85
C GLU A 207 -39.66 -12.81 14.14
N VAL A 208 -38.99 -12.88 15.29
CA VAL A 208 -39.65 -12.87 16.61
C VAL A 208 -40.46 -11.58 16.82
N ARG A 209 -39.96 -10.44 16.33
CA ARG A 209 -40.59 -9.13 16.54
C ARG A 209 -41.63 -8.77 15.48
N PHE A 210 -41.42 -9.18 14.23
CA PHE A 210 -42.25 -8.82 13.09
C PHE A 210 -42.78 -10.08 12.39
N ASN A 211 -42.04 -10.62 11.41
CA ASN A 211 -42.40 -11.81 10.66
C ASN A 211 -41.20 -12.35 9.86
N TYR A 212 -41.38 -13.55 9.28
CA TYR A 212 -40.38 -14.20 8.44
C TYR A 212 -39.96 -13.35 7.23
N SER A 213 -40.88 -12.65 6.57
CA SER A 213 -40.57 -11.82 5.39
C SER A 213 -39.57 -10.71 5.72
N THR A 214 -39.69 -10.08 6.90
CA THR A 214 -38.73 -9.07 7.37
C THR A 214 -37.36 -9.67 7.64
N ARG A 215 -37.29 -10.84 8.30
CA ARG A 215 -36.02 -11.57 8.49
C ARG A 215 -35.37 -11.93 7.17
N PHE A 216 -36.15 -12.47 6.23
CA PHE A 216 -35.67 -12.87 4.91
C PHE A 216 -35.10 -11.68 4.15
N LEU A 217 -35.85 -10.58 4.06
CA LEU A 217 -35.40 -9.38 3.35
C LEU A 217 -34.12 -8.79 3.98
N ALA A 218 -34.07 -8.66 5.30
CA ALA A 218 -32.89 -8.12 5.99
C ALA A 218 -31.65 -9.02 5.80
N SER A 219 -31.81 -10.34 5.95
CA SER A 219 -30.73 -11.31 5.76
C SER A 219 -30.24 -11.32 4.31
N PHE A 220 -31.16 -11.26 3.33
CA PHE A 220 -30.82 -11.22 1.91
C PHE A 220 -30.04 -9.95 1.55
N LEU A 221 -30.52 -8.77 1.97
CA LEU A 221 -29.83 -7.51 1.73
C LEU A 221 -28.44 -7.48 2.36
N PHE A 222 -28.31 -8.05 3.57
CA PHE A 222 -27.02 -8.18 4.23
C PHE A 222 -26.05 -9.08 3.46
N ILE A 223 -26.50 -10.24 2.97
CA ILE A 223 -25.67 -11.14 2.17
C ILE A 223 -25.20 -10.43 0.89
N VAL A 224 -26.09 -9.75 0.18
CA VAL A 224 -25.73 -8.99 -1.04
C VAL A 224 -24.69 -7.90 -0.73
N PHE A 225 -24.90 -7.13 0.35
CA PHE A 225 -23.94 -6.12 0.80
C PHE A 225 -22.59 -6.74 1.15
N MET A 226 -22.57 -7.87 1.86
CA MET A 226 -21.34 -8.54 2.25
C MET A 226 -20.59 -9.10 1.04
N VAL A 227 -21.27 -9.67 0.05
CA VAL A 227 -20.63 -10.10 -1.21
C VAL A 227 -19.95 -8.93 -1.91
N ALA A 228 -20.63 -7.79 -2.04
CA ALA A 228 -20.04 -6.58 -2.63
C ALA A 228 -18.83 -6.07 -1.83
N ARG A 229 -18.92 -6.08 -0.50
CA ARG A 229 -17.81 -5.69 0.39
C ARG A 229 -16.63 -6.65 0.26
N MET A 230 -16.86 -7.96 0.15
CA MET A 230 -15.81 -8.97 0.00
C MET A 230 -15.00 -8.80 -1.28
N ALA A 231 -15.60 -8.32 -2.37
CA ALA A 231 -14.87 -7.99 -3.59
C ALA A 231 -13.79 -6.93 -3.31
N LEU A 232 -14.11 -5.85 -2.59
CA LEU A 232 -13.14 -4.80 -2.24
C LEU A 232 -12.08 -5.30 -1.26
N VAL A 233 -12.48 -6.10 -0.27
CA VAL A 233 -11.58 -6.64 0.75
C VAL A 233 -10.57 -7.63 0.17
N LEU A 234 -10.94 -8.41 -0.86
CA LEU A 234 -10.00 -9.29 -1.58
C LEU A 234 -9.15 -8.53 -2.59
N PHE A 235 -9.72 -7.52 -3.26
CA PHE A 235 -9.04 -6.76 -4.30
C PHE A 235 -7.87 -5.94 -3.76
N LEU A 236 -8.05 -5.19 -2.66
CA LEU A 236 -7.02 -4.28 -2.17
C LEU A 236 -5.72 -4.98 -1.73
N PRO A 237 -5.73 -6.06 -0.91
CA PRO A 237 -4.53 -6.83 -0.61
C PRO A 237 -3.89 -7.44 -1.85
N SER A 238 -4.70 -7.95 -2.78
CA SER A 238 -4.19 -8.56 -4.02
C SER A 238 -3.46 -7.53 -4.88
N LEU A 239 -3.96 -6.30 -4.94
CA LEU A 239 -3.28 -5.19 -5.61
C LEU A 239 -1.92 -4.90 -4.95
N ALA A 240 -1.87 -4.80 -3.62
CA ALA A 240 -0.60 -4.61 -2.91
C ALA A 240 0.37 -5.78 -3.11
N LEU A 241 -0.11 -7.02 -3.10
CA LEU A 241 0.71 -8.21 -3.33
C LEU A 241 1.28 -8.22 -4.76
N THR A 242 0.45 -7.90 -5.76
CA THR A 242 0.86 -7.76 -7.18
C THR A 242 2.00 -6.75 -7.31
N THR A 243 1.91 -5.60 -6.63
CA THR A 243 2.94 -4.55 -6.73
C THR A 243 4.30 -4.94 -6.16
N VAL A 244 4.34 -5.84 -5.18
CA VAL A 244 5.60 -6.24 -4.52
C VAL A 244 6.15 -7.57 -5.03
N THR A 245 5.28 -8.47 -5.51
CA THR A 245 5.66 -9.81 -6.00
C THR A 245 5.74 -9.91 -7.52
N GLY A 246 5.03 -9.05 -8.25
CA GLY A 246 4.87 -9.15 -9.70
C GLY A 246 3.95 -10.27 -10.17
N ILE A 247 3.34 -11.03 -9.27
CA ILE A 247 2.32 -12.03 -9.62
C ILE A 247 1.11 -11.29 -10.20
N ASP A 248 0.48 -11.87 -11.22
CA ASP A 248 -0.77 -11.35 -11.76
C ASP A 248 -1.86 -11.20 -10.69
N ILE A 249 -2.62 -10.10 -10.78
CA ILE A 249 -3.62 -9.73 -9.77
C ILE A 249 -4.75 -10.75 -9.68
N TYR A 250 -5.17 -11.36 -10.81
CA TYR A 250 -6.22 -12.38 -10.80
C TYR A 250 -5.75 -13.64 -10.07
N MET A 251 -4.49 -14.03 -10.28
CA MET A 251 -3.90 -15.15 -9.56
C MET A 251 -3.80 -14.88 -8.04
N CYS A 252 -3.45 -13.65 -7.64
CA CYS A 252 -3.45 -13.24 -6.23
C CYS A 252 -4.85 -13.35 -5.59
N ILE A 253 -5.88 -12.84 -6.29
CA ILE A 253 -7.28 -12.88 -5.81
C ILE A 253 -7.74 -14.33 -5.64
N ILE A 254 -7.49 -15.19 -6.63
CA ILE A 254 -7.89 -16.60 -6.57
C ILE A 254 -7.16 -17.32 -5.42
N LEU A 255 -5.85 -17.12 -5.30
CA LEU A 255 -5.04 -17.73 -4.24
C LEU A 255 -5.57 -17.34 -2.85
N MET A 256 -5.75 -16.04 -2.60
CA MET A 256 -6.28 -15.54 -1.33
C MET A 256 -7.69 -16.04 -1.05
N GLY A 257 -8.57 -16.01 -2.05
CA GLY A 257 -9.95 -16.49 -1.93
C GLY A 257 -10.03 -17.97 -1.59
N VAL A 258 -9.27 -18.82 -2.29
CA VAL A 258 -9.25 -20.27 -2.06
C VAL A 258 -8.70 -20.60 -0.67
N ILE A 259 -7.56 -20.02 -0.28
CA ILE A 259 -6.97 -20.27 1.04
C ILE A 259 -7.93 -19.82 2.15
N THR A 260 -8.54 -18.65 1.97
CA THR A 260 -9.51 -18.11 2.93
C THR A 260 -10.75 -18.98 3.06
N LEU A 261 -11.29 -19.44 1.93
CA LEU A 261 -12.42 -20.36 1.92
C LEU A 261 -12.09 -21.66 2.65
N ILE A 262 -10.92 -22.24 2.41
CA ILE A 262 -10.49 -23.50 3.04
C ILE A 262 -10.40 -23.32 4.56
N TYR A 263 -9.63 -22.36 5.07
CA TYR A 263 -9.45 -22.27 6.53
C TYR A 263 -10.73 -21.84 7.25
N CYS A 264 -11.57 -20.98 6.64
CA CYS A 264 -12.84 -20.55 7.23
C CYS A 264 -13.86 -21.68 7.29
N THR A 265 -13.95 -22.52 6.24
CA THR A 265 -14.92 -23.62 6.21
C THR A 265 -14.50 -24.80 7.09
N MET A 266 -13.20 -25.04 7.25
CA MET A 266 -12.70 -26.15 8.07
C MET A 266 -12.90 -25.90 9.58
N GLY A 267 -12.63 -24.70 10.07
CA GLY A 267 -12.45 -24.48 11.51
C GLY A 267 -13.60 -23.83 12.29
N GLY A 268 -14.69 -23.43 11.62
CA GLY A 268 -15.82 -22.77 12.27
C GLY A 268 -15.48 -21.42 12.91
N VAL A 269 -16.37 -20.89 13.75
CA VAL A 269 -16.22 -19.56 14.38
C VAL A 269 -15.01 -19.51 15.31
N GLU A 270 -14.65 -20.60 16.00
CA GLU A 270 -13.46 -20.63 16.87
C GLU A 270 -12.18 -20.40 16.06
N ALA A 271 -12.03 -21.06 14.91
CA ALA A 271 -10.86 -20.84 14.04
C ALA A 271 -10.81 -19.45 13.42
N VAL A 272 -11.97 -18.90 13.03
CA VAL A 272 -12.05 -17.54 12.49
C VAL A 272 -11.60 -16.54 13.55
N VAL A 273 -12.08 -16.64 14.79
CA VAL A 273 -11.69 -15.72 15.87
C VAL A 273 -10.20 -15.80 16.19
N TRP A 274 -9.63 -17.01 16.28
CA TRP A 274 -8.19 -17.16 16.51
C TRP A 274 -7.36 -16.72 15.30
N GLY A 275 -7.85 -16.95 14.08
CA GLY A 275 -7.27 -16.45 12.85
C GLY A 275 -7.21 -14.93 12.84
N ASP A 276 -8.32 -14.27 13.19
CA ASP A 276 -8.41 -12.82 13.31
C ASP A 276 -7.47 -12.27 14.38
N VAL A 277 -7.28 -12.97 15.50
CA VAL A 277 -6.29 -12.57 16.52
C VAL A 277 -4.89 -12.54 15.94
N ILE A 278 -4.48 -13.60 15.25
CA ILE A 278 -3.15 -13.69 14.60
C ILE A 278 -3.03 -12.59 13.54
N GLN A 279 -4.03 -12.46 12.66
CA GLN A 279 -4.05 -11.46 11.59
C GLN A 279 -4.01 -10.03 12.14
N GLY A 280 -4.79 -9.74 13.17
CA GLY A 280 -4.82 -8.43 13.84
C GLY A 280 -3.47 -8.07 14.44
N ILE A 281 -2.79 -9.02 15.10
CA ILE A 281 -1.44 -8.82 15.63
C ILE A 281 -0.43 -8.58 14.51
N VAL A 282 -0.45 -9.42 13.46
CA VAL A 282 0.47 -9.28 12.31
C VAL A 282 0.25 -7.94 11.60
N LEU A 283 -1.00 -7.53 11.40
CA LEU A 283 -1.37 -6.28 10.74
C LEU A 283 -0.96 -5.06 11.58
N MET A 284 -1.24 -5.07 12.89
CA MET A 284 -0.85 -3.99 13.79
C MET A 284 0.67 -3.88 13.95
N GLY A 285 1.35 -5.03 14.13
CA GLY A 285 2.80 -5.10 14.18
C GLY A 285 3.43 -4.59 12.88
N GLY A 286 2.88 -4.99 11.72
CA GLY A 286 3.28 -4.49 10.41
C GLY A 286 3.11 -2.98 10.27
N ALA A 287 1.99 -2.42 10.76
CA ALA A 287 1.75 -0.97 10.75
C ALA A 287 2.79 -0.21 11.59
N ILE A 288 3.07 -0.70 12.81
CA ILE A 288 4.06 -0.09 13.71
C ILE A 288 5.46 -0.16 13.09
N LEU A 289 5.85 -1.32 12.57
CA LEU A 289 7.15 -1.50 11.90
C LEU A 289 7.26 -0.59 10.68
N ALA A 290 6.21 -0.47 9.85
CA ALA A 290 6.19 0.42 8.71
C ALA A 290 6.42 1.88 9.14
N VAL A 291 5.76 2.35 10.21
CA VAL A 291 6.00 3.71 10.75
C VAL A 291 7.45 3.87 11.22
N VAL A 292 8.00 2.90 11.95
CA VAL A 292 9.40 2.95 12.42
C VAL A 292 10.37 3.02 11.23
N PHE A 293 10.19 2.19 10.22
CA PHE A 293 11.03 2.21 9.02
C PHE A 293 10.92 3.53 8.26
N LEU A 294 9.70 4.05 8.07
CA LEU A 294 9.48 5.35 7.42
C LEU A 294 10.14 6.50 8.17
N VAL A 295 10.03 6.53 9.50
CA VAL A 295 10.68 7.54 10.34
C VAL A 295 12.20 7.43 10.27
N SER A 296 12.74 6.22 10.34
CA SER A 296 14.20 5.99 10.27
C SER A 296 14.81 6.25 8.89
N GLY A 297 14.03 6.04 7.82
CA GLY A 297 14.46 6.22 6.43
C GLY A 297 14.35 7.65 5.91
N THR A 298 13.67 8.55 6.65
CA THR A 298 13.51 9.95 6.25
C THR A 298 14.71 10.78 6.72
N GLU A 299 15.28 11.60 5.83
CA GLU A 299 16.38 12.51 6.18
C GLU A 299 15.93 13.51 7.27
N GLY A 300 16.62 13.51 8.42
CA GLY A 300 16.25 14.28 9.62
C GLY A 300 15.19 13.62 10.52
N GLY A 301 14.75 12.41 10.16
CA GLY A 301 13.96 11.51 11.01
C GLY A 301 12.64 12.10 11.50
N TRP A 302 12.30 11.78 12.75
CA TRP A 302 11.05 12.22 13.39
C TRP A 302 10.89 13.73 13.42
N ASN A 303 11.98 14.47 13.67
CA ASN A 303 11.94 15.93 13.79
C ASN A 303 11.53 16.59 12.47
N THR A 304 12.10 16.14 11.35
CA THR A 304 11.74 16.64 10.01
C THR A 304 10.31 16.28 9.65
N ILE A 305 9.87 15.05 9.94
CA ILE A 305 8.47 14.62 9.71
C ILE A 305 7.50 15.51 10.49
N MET A 306 7.81 15.80 11.75
CA MET A 306 6.97 16.67 12.59
C MET A 306 6.94 18.11 12.07
N GLN A 307 8.10 18.67 11.69
CA GLN A 307 8.17 20.01 11.12
C GLN A 307 7.33 20.15 9.84
N ILE A 308 7.47 19.21 8.90
CA ILE A 308 6.68 19.19 7.65
C ILE A 308 5.20 19.01 7.96
N SER A 309 4.84 18.12 8.88
CA SER A 309 3.44 17.85 9.23
C SER A 309 2.77 19.06 9.86
N ILE A 310 3.51 19.86 10.65
CA ILE A 310 3.02 21.10 11.22
C ILE A 310 2.90 22.19 10.14
N SER A 311 3.92 22.36 9.28
CA SER A 311 3.90 23.39 8.24
C SER A 311 2.80 23.17 7.19
N GLU A 312 2.50 21.91 6.88
CA GLU A 312 1.44 21.48 5.97
C GLU A 312 0.09 21.28 6.69
N GLU A 313 -0.01 21.69 7.96
CA GLU A 313 -1.22 21.64 8.77
C GLU A 313 -1.91 20.26 8.85
N LYS A 314 -1.13 19.17 8.73
CA LYS A 314 -1.64 17.80 8.65
C LYS A 314 -2.37 17.35 9.92
N PHE A 315 -2.04 17.93 11.07
CA PHE A 315 -2.67 17.62 12.37
C PHE A 315 -3.99 18.34 12.63
N LYS A 316 -4.58 19.02 11.63
CA LYS A 316 -5.93 19.58 11.76
C LYS A 316 -6.95 18.45 11.96
N MET A 317 -7.43 18.29 13.20
CA MET A 317 -8.44 17.29 13.56
C MET A 317 -9.86 17.84 13.62
N PHE A 318 -10.01 19.13 13.92
CA PHE A 318 -11.31 19.74 14.18
C PHE A 318 -11.56 20.91 13.23
N ASP A 319 -12.66 20.80 12.49
CA ASP A 319 -13.19 21.87 11.67
C ASP A 319 -14.61 22.18 12.16
N TRP A 320 -14.76 23.35 12.79
CA TRP A 320 -15.99 23.79 13.45
C TRP A 320 -16.95 24.52 12.51
N SER A 321 -16.64 24.59 11.22
CA SER A 321 -17.54 25.20 10.25
C SER A 321 -18.87 24.43 10.13
N TRP A 322 -19.93 25.15 9.77
CA TRP A 322 -21.27 24.58 9.57
C TRP A 322 -21.51 24.09 8.14
N ASP A 323 -20.43 23.79 7.41
CA ASP A 323 -20.49 23.27 6.03
C ASP A 323 -20.63 21.74 6.04
N LEU A 324 -21.84 21.24 5.80
CA LEU A 324 -22.16 19.81 5.80
C LEU A 324 -21.62 19.05 4.58
N SER A 325 -21.08 19.76 3.58
CA SER A 325 -20.45 19.14 2.41
C SER A 325 -19.01 18.68 2.67
N LYS A 326 -18.40 19.13 3.77
CA LYS A 326 -17.02 18.86 4.15
C LYS A 326 -16.93 17.99 5.40
N ALA A 327 -15.72 17.49 5.67
CA ALA A 327 -15.39 16.74 6.89
C ALA A 327 -15.30 17.66 8.12
N THR A 328 -16.42 18.30 8.46
CA THR A 328 -16.56 19.09 9.69
C THR A 328 -16.76 18.18 10.90
N ILE A 329 -16.50 18.70 12.10
CA ILE A 329 -16.63 17.91 13.34
C ILE A 329 -18.02 17.29 13.47
N TRP A 330 -19.07 18.00 13.07
CA TRP A 330 -20.45 17.53 13.11
C TRP A 330 -20.67 16.34 12.19
N VAL A 331 -20.21 16.44 10.94
CA VAL A 331 -20.33 15.36 9.95
C VAL A 331 -19.50 14.14 10.38
N VAL A 332 -18.27 14.36 10.85
CA VAL A 332 -17.34 13.29 11.23
C VAL A 332 -17.82 12.57 12.49
N VAL A 333 -18.28 13.29 13.51
CA VAL A 333 -18.75 12.70 14.77
C VAL A 333 -20.08 12.00 14.56
N LEU A 334 -21.08 12.64 13.94
CA LEU A 334 -22.37 11.99 13.69
C LEU A 334 -22.23 10.80 12.75
N GLY A 335 -21.45 10.94 11.68
CA GLY A 335 -21.13 9.84 10.77
C GLY A 335 -20.36 8.72 11.47
N GLY A 336 -19.40 9.04 12.34
CA GLY A 336 -18.65 8.07 13.13
C GLY A 336 -19.52 7.32 14.12
N LEU A 337 -20.38 8.02 14.85
CA LEU A 337 -21.35 7.42 15.76
C LEU A 337 -22.28 6.45 14.99
N ALA A 338 -22.87 6.90 13.88
CA ALA A 338 -23.74 6.04 13.06
C ALA A 338 -23.00 4.82 12.50
N ASN A 339 -21.78 5.02 11.97
CA ASN A 339 -20.97 3.93 11.42
C ASN A 339 -20.59 2.90 12.48
N ASN A 340 -20.19 3.34 13.67
CA ASN A 340 -19.88 2.45 14.78
C ASN A 340 -21.12 1.74 15.30
N LEU A 341 -22.27 2.41 15.38
CA LEU A 341 -23.50 1.74 15.79
C LEU A 341 -23.83 0.59 14.82
N ILE A 342 -23.89 0.85 13.50
CA ILE A 342 -24.17 -0.17 12.48
C ILE A 342 -23.17 -1.33 12.51
N SER A 343 -21.91 -1.05 12.82
CA SER A 343 -20.85 -2.06 12.77
C SER A 343 -20.78 -2.91 14.05
N TYR A 344 -21.25 -2.41 15.19
CA TYR A 344 -21.14 -3.05 16.52
C TYR A 344 -22.48 -3.50 17.14
N SER A 345 -23.62 -3.15 16.54
CA SER A 345 -24.96 -3.65 16.90
C SER A 345 -25.45 -4.67 15.88
#